data_AF-A0A1G8J471-F1
#
_entry.id   AF-A0A1G8J471-F1
#
_cell.length_a   1.000
_cell.length_b   1.000
_cell.length_c   1.000
_cell.angle_alpha   90.00
_cell.angle_beta   90.00
_cell.angle_gamma   90.00
#
_symmetry.space_group_name_H-M   'P 1'
#
loop_
_entity.id
_entity.type
_entity.pdbx_description
1 polymer ?
#
loop_
_entity_poly.entity_id
_entity_poly.type
_entity_poly.pdbx_seq_one_letter_code
_entity_poly.pdbx_strand_id
1 'polypeptide(L)'
;MTDKEHALTLQLEELTRKVKIQDKMIEKYKYFVNVVYESETWEYSIYDEIPDDTWIALDKRDYEKIMQALAELDEIRPWKMPLEKRLGGR
;
A
#
# COMPACT_ATOMS: atom_id res chain seq x y z
N MET A 1 33.09 -27.93 -0.74
CA MET A 1 32.05 -27.19 -0.01
C MET A 1 31.24 -28.18 0.79
N THR A 2 31.03 -27.90 2.07
CA THR A 2 30.26 -28.77 2.97
C THR A 2 28.76 -28.50 2.83
N ASP A 3 27.89 -29.50 3.06
CA ASP A 3 26.42 -29.33 2.98
C ASP A 3 25.90 -28.16 3.84
N LYS A 4 26.62 -27.86 4.92
CA LYS A 4 26.35 -26.73 5.81
C LYS A 4 26.59 -25.37 5.15
N GLU A 5 27.63 -25.23 4.33
CA GLU A 5 27.92 -24.02 3.55
C GLU A 5 26.85 -23.79 2.47
N HIS A 6 26.36 -24.86 1.85
CA HIS A 6 25.30 -24.77 0.85
C HIS A 6 23.96 -24.34 1.49
N ALA A 7 23.60 -24.93 2.63
CA ALA A 7 22.41 -24.53 3.39
C ALA A 7 22.46 -23.06 3.85
N LEU A 8 23.61 -22.59 4.32
CA LEU A 8 23.83 -21.19 4.70
C LEU A 8 23.67 -20.24 3.50
N THR A 9 24.17 -20.63 2.33
CA THR A 9 24.04 -19.82 1.10
C THR A 9 22.57 -19.65 0.71
N LEU A 10 21.79 -20.75 0.72
CA LEU A 10 20.36 -20.71 0.42
C LEU A 10 19.58 -19.83 1.41
N GLN A 11 19.90 -19.91 2.70
CA GLN A 11 19.29 -19.06 3.72
C GLN A 11 19.61 -17.58 3.52
N LEU A 12 20.87 -17.26 3.16
CA LEU A 12 21.28 -15.89 2.85
C LEU A 12 20.54 -15.33 1.63
N GLU A 13 20.39 -16.14 0.58
CA GLU A 13 19.64 -15.75 -0.62
C GLU A 13 18.16 -15.48 -0.31
N GLU A 14 17.54 -16.34 0.49
CA GLU A 14 16.15 -16.17 0.92
C GLU A 14 15.97 -14.91 1.78
N LEU A 15 16.87 -14.69 2.74
CA LEU A 15 16.81 -13.53 3.62
C LEU A 15 17.02 -12.23 2.82
N THR A 16 18.00 -12.22 1.91
CA THR A 16 18.26 -11.09 1.01
C THR A 16 17.04 -10.77 0.15
N ARG A 17 16.34 -11.80 -0.33
CA ARG A 17 15.10 -11.63 -1.09
C ARG A 17 14.00 -11.00 -0.23
N LYS A 18 13.82 -11.46 1.01
CA LYS A 18 12.83 -10.91 1.94
C LYS A 18 13.10 -9.45 2.26
N VAL A 19 14.35 -9.10 2.58
CA VAL A 19 14.78 -7.72 2.82
C VAL A 19 14.46 -6.85 1.62
N LYS A 20 14.82 -7.28 0.40
CA LYS A 20 14.54 -6.52 -0.83
C LYS A 20 13.05 -6.28 -1.08
N ILE A 21 12.19 -7.24 -0.71
CA ILE A 21 10.73 -7.07 -0.81
C ILE A 21 10.25 -6.04 0.21
N GLN A 22 10.71 -6.13 1.47
CA GLN A 22 10.35 -5.19 2.52
C GLN A 22 10.82 -3.76 2.21
N ASP A 23 12.04 -3.59 1.71
CA ASP A 23 12.57 -2.29 1.30
C ASP A 23 11.67 -1.65 0.23
N LYS A 24 11.23 -2.44 -0.76
CA LYS A 24 10.29 -1.95 -1.79
C LYS A 24 8.96 -1.53 -1.20
N MET A 25 8.41 -2.28 -0.23
CA MET A 25 7.17 -1.89 0.43
C MET A 25 7.36 -0.58 1.20
N ILE A 26 8.46 -0.44 1.95
CA ILE A 26 8.78 0.78 2.70
C ILE A 26 8.82 1.99 1.75
N GLU A 27 9.47 1.87 0.59
CA GLU A 27 9.54 2.97 -0.37
C GLU A 27 8.15 3.36 -0.91
N LYS A 28 7.26 2.39 -1.17
CA LYS A 28 5.87 2.70 -1.54
C LYS A 28 5.13 3.45 -0.43
N TYR A 29 5.29 3.03 0.83
CA TYR A 29 4.67 3.71 1.96
C TYR A 29 5.21 5.13 2.16
N LYS A 30 6.53 5.32 2.00
CA LYS A 30 7.14 6.66 2.03
C LYS A 30 6.57 7.56 0.94
N TYR A 31 6.45 7.04 -0.27
CA TYR A 31 5.84 7.76 -1.38
C TYR A 31 4.39 8.16 -1.06
N PHE A 32 3.58 7.23 -0.56
CA PHE A 32 2.20 7.53 -0.15
C PHE A 32 2.14 8.63 0.94
N VAL A 33 2.95 8.52 1.98
CA VAL A 33 3.03 9.55 3.04
C VAL A 33 3.41 10.92 2.45
N ASN A 34 4.36 10.96 1.52
CA ASN A 34 4.75 12.21 0.87
C ASN A 34 3.58 12.82 0.07
N VAL A 35 2.85 12.01 -0.69
CA VAL A 35 1.67 12.47 -1.45
C VAL A 35 0.58 13.02 -0.52
N VAL A 36 0.35 12.39 0.62
CA VAL A 36 -0.61 12.89 1.63
C VAL A 36 -0.11 14.20 2.24
N TYR A 37 1.17 14.28 2.60
CA TYR A 37 1.73 15.47 3.23
C TYR A 37 1.77 16.69 2.29
N GLU A 38 1.97 16.48 1.00
CA GLU A 38 1.95 17.52 -0.03
C GLU A 38 0.53 17.92 -0.47
N SER A 39 -0.51 17.20 -0.02
CA SER A 39 -1.89 17.53 -0.40
C SER A 39 -2.39 18.81 0.28
N GLU A 40 -3.09 19.65 -0.47
CA GLU A 40 -3.76 20.81 0.09
C GLU A 40 -5.05 20.35 0.81
N THR A 41 -4.93 20.07 2.10
CA THR A 41 -6.06 19.85 2.99
C THR A 41 -6.63 21.19 3.45
N TRP A 42 -7.94 21.34 3.38
CA TRP A 42 -8.62 22.51 3.94
C TRP A 42 -9.26 22.18 5.28
N GLU A 43 -9.04 23.03 6.28
CA GLU A 43 -9.73 22.97 7.58
C GLU A 43 -11.19 23.47 7.48
N TYR A 44 -11.62 23.90 6.29
CA TYR A 44 -12.93 24.46 6.04
C TYR A 44 -13.58 23.78 4.83
N SER A 45 -14.86 23.45 4.97
CA SER A 45 -15.71 23.01 3.88
C SER A 45 -16.59 24.14 3.40
N ILE A 46 -16.83 24.20 2.10
CA ILE A 46 -17.83 25.09 1.50
C ILE A 46 -19.28 24.70 1.87
N TYR A 47 -19.47 23.59 2.58
CA TYR A 47 -20.75 23.17 3.13
C TYR A 47 -20.89 23.72 4.56
N ASP A 48 -22.11 24.08 4.96
CA ASP A 48 -22.46 24.58 6.31
C ASP A 48 -22.29 23.52 7.44
N GLU A 49 -21.53 22.45 7.17
CA GLU A 49 -21.20 21.44 8.14
C GLU A 49 -19.95 21.86 8.93
N ILE A 50 -20.07 21.82 10.26
CA ILE A 50 -18.93 22.01 11.16
C ILE A 50 -18.02 20.78 10.96
N PRO A 51 -16.75 20.97 10.56
CA PRO A 51 -15.79 19.87 10.54
C PRO A 51 -15.68 19.25 11.91
N ASP A 52 -16.00 17.96 12.01
CA ASP A 52 -15.59 17.14 13.15
C ASP A 52 -14.32 16.36 12.77
N ASP A 53 -13.75 15.62 13.72
CA ASP A 53 -12.49 14.89 13.49
C ASP A 53 -12.65 13.66 12.56
N THR A 54 -13.81 13.50 11.90
CA THR A 54 -14.14 12.31 11.09
C THR A 54 -13.99 12.52 9.58
N TRP A 55 -13.82 13.76 9.11
CA TRP A 55 -13.67 14.05 7.68
C TRP A 55 -12.68 15.17 7.39
N ILE A 56 -12.10 15.15 6.17
CA ILE A 56 -11.10 16.10 5.69
C ILE A 56 -11.53 16.61 4.33
N ALA A 57 -11.50 17.92 4.11
CA ALA A 57 -11.69 18.52 2.79
C ALA A 57 -10.37 18.53 2.01
N LEU A 58 -10.40 18.05 0.77
CA LEU A 58 -9.24 17.92 -0.11
C LEU A 58 -9.56 18.50 -1.49
N ASP A 59 -8.57 19.10 -2.15
CA ASP A 59 -8.67 19.38 -3.58
C ASP A 59 -8.87 18.06 -4.36
N LYS A 60 -9.69 18.12 -5.42
CA LYS A 60 -10.01 16.93 -6.23
C LYS A 60 -8.76 16.29 -6.83
N ARG A 61 -7.78 17.08 -7.27
CA ARG A 61 -6.56 16.57 -7.90
C ARG A 61 -5.68 15.86 -6.87
N ASP A 62 -5.63 16.39 -5.65
CA ASP A 62 -4.86 15.77 -4.58
C ASP A 62 -5.54 14.49 -4.08
N TYR A 63 -6.88 14.46 -4.01
CA TYR A 63 -7.61 13.22 -3.80
C TYR A 63 -7.29 12.17 -4.86
N GLU A 64 -7.27 12.54 -6.15
CA GLU A 64 -6.91 11.62 -7.24
C GLU A 64 -5.47 11.07 -7.08
N LYS A 65 -4.50 11.91 -6.72
CA LYS A 65 -3.12 11.49 -6.44
C LYS A 65 -3.02 10.53 -5.25
N ILE A 66 -3.70 10.85 -4.15
CA ILE A 66 -3.74 10.01 -2.94
C ILE A 66 -4.33 8.65 -3.28
N MET A 67 -5.45 8.61 -4.01
CA MET A 67 -6.09 7.35 -4.40
C MET A 67 -5.22 6.52 -5.35
N GLN A 68 -4.49 7.17 -6.25
CA GLN A 68 -3.54 6.48 -7.13
C GLN A 68 -2.37 5.87 -6.31
N ALA A 69 -1.78 6.62 -5.39
CA ALA A 69 -0.71 6.14 -4.51
C ALA A 69 -1.19 5.01 -3.60
N LEU A 70 -2.41 5.10 -3.07
CA LEU A 70 -3.03 4.04 -2.25
C LEU A 70 -3.24 2.75 -3.06
N ALA A 71 -3.64 2.84 -4.33
CA ALA A 71 -3.82 1.69 -5.20
C ALA A 71 -2.50 0.95 -5.52
N GLU A 72 -1.35 1.57 -5.33
CA GLU A 72 -0.03 0.94 -5.46
C GLU A 72 0.41 0.18 -4.20
N LEU A 73 -0.18 0.53 -3.04
CA LEU A 73 -0.01 -0.18 -1.76
C LEU A 73 -0.87 -1.44 -1.68
N ASP A 74 -1.99 -1.51 -2.42
CA ASP A 74 -2.80 -2.71 -2.47
C ASP A 74 -2.13 -3.79 -3.34
N GLU A 75 -1.29 -4.61 -2.69
CA GLU A 75 -0.60 -5.73 -3.33
C GLU A 75 -1.53 -6.92 -3.59
N ILE A 76 -2.65 -7.01 -2.87
CA ILE A 76 -3.53 -8.18 -2.91
C ILE A 76 -4.60 -8.03 -3.98
N ARG A 77 -4.94 -6.80 -4.40
CA ARG A 77 -5.94 -6.49 -5.45
C ARG A 77 -7.03 -7.56 -5.55
N PRO A 78 -7.77 -7.86 -4.47
CA PRO A 78 -8.69 -9.00 -4.42
C PRO A 78 -9.78 -8.91 -5.49
N TRP A 79 -10.09 -7.70 -5.97
CA TRP A 79 -11.00 -7.43 -7.08
C TRP A 79 -10.42 -7.72 -8.49
N LYS A 80 -9.10 -7.88 -8.63
CA LYS A 80 -8.45 -8.34 -9.87
C LYS A 80 -8.22 -9.85 -9.89
N MET A 81 -8.34 -10.52 -8.75
CA MET A 81 -8.34 -11.97 -8.73
C MET A 81 -9.68 -12.47 -9.28
N PRO A 82 -9.70 -13.37 -10.27
CA PRO A 82 -10.94 -14.04 -10.62
C PRO A 82 -11.44 -14.73 -9.36
N LEU A 83 -12.65 -14.36 -8.90
CA LEU A 83 -13.30 -15.07 -7.82
C LEU A 83 -13.38 -16.54 -8.23
N GLU A 84 -12.57 -17.39 -7.62
CA GLU A 84 -12.70 -18.82 -7.80
C GLU A 84 -14.15 -19.16 -7.50
N LYS A 85 -14.83 -19.77 -8.48
CA LYS A 85 -16.22 -20.16 -8.35
C LYS A 85 -16.28 -20.99 -7.07
N ARG A 86 -17.02 -20.52 -6.05
CA ARG A 86 -17.25 -21.30 -4.83
C ARG A 86 -17.65 -22.68 -5.32
N LEU A 87 -16.83 -23.69 -5.03
CA LEU A 87 -17.20 -25.08 -5.27
C LEU A 87 -18.41 -25.30 -4.37
N GLY A 88 -19.59 -25.09 -4.96
CA GLY A 88 -20.86 -25.19 -4.29
C GLY A 88 -20.96 -26.60 -3.73
N GLY A 89 -21.18 -26.65 -2.42
CA GLY A 89 -21.46 -27.86 -1.70
C GLY A 89 -22.76 -28.51 -2.19
N ARG A 90 -22.67 -29.84 -2.27
CA ARG A 90 -23.71 -30.85 -2.60
C ARG A 90 -24.22 -30.85 -4.03
#